data_AF-A0A524N4Y3-F1
#
_entry.id   AF-A0A524N4Y3-F1
#
_cell.length_a   1.000
_cell.length_b   1.000
_cell.length_c   1.000
_cell.angle_alpha   90.00
_cell.angle_beta   90.00
_cell.angle_gamma   90.00
#
_symmetry.space_group_name_H-M   'P 1'
#
loop_
_entity.id
_entity.type
_entity.pdbx_description
1 polymer ?
#
loop_
_entity_poly.entity_id
_entity_poly.type
_entity_poly.pdbx_seq_one_letter_code
_entity_poly.pdbx_strand_id
1 'polypeptide(L)'
;MSGKPNSDRRTERRQATQQEIVQASWDVVREHGLAGLSMRDLGERVGMRAQSIYSYFASKHEIYDAMFLEGYQAFAGWMTNAIDADSAAADPIGTARTTARSFVEFCASDPVRYQLLFQRTIPDFVPSPDSYAVAVQVYEEFSERLSAIDVRDQATLDLWTAMLTGLADQQ
;
A
#
# COMPACT_ATOMS: atom_id res chain seq x y z
N MET A 1 37.24 15.51 15.40
CA MET A 1 35.92 16.19 15.43
C MET A 1 35.28 16.01 14.06
N SER A 2 34.33 15.08 13.92
CA SER A 2 33.81 14.62 12.62
C SER A 2 32.44 15.22 12.31
N GLY A 3 32.33 15.95 11.20
CA GLY A 3 31.16 16.72 10.76
C GLY A 3 30.00 15.90 10.16
N LYS A 4 29.54 14.86 10.88
CA LYS A 4 28.36 14.04 10.50
C LYS A 4 26.96 14.47 11.05
N PRO A 5 26.75 15.40 11.99
CA PRO A 5 25.39 15.64 12.54
C PRO A 5 24.37 16.38 11.65
N ASN A 6 24.83 17.19 10.68
CA ASN A 6 23.94 18.15 10.00
C ASN A 6 23.25 17.56 8.76
N SER A 7 23.88 16.58 8.10
CA SER A 7 23.31 15.90 6.93
C SER A 7 22.18 14.97 7.36
N ASP A 8 22.39 14.17 8.41
CA ASP A 8 21.42 13.19 8.89
C ASP A 8 20.13 13.86 9.37
N ARG A 9 20.24 14.93 10.18
CA ARG A 9 19.08 15.72 10.61
C ARG A 9 18.30 16.36 9.46
N ARG A 10 18.98 16.79 8.40
CA ARG A 10 18.33 17.36 7.23
C ARG A 10 17.57 16.29 6.45
N THR A 11 18.16 15.10 6.30
CA THR A 11 17.52 13.94 5.67
C THR A 11 16.31 13.46 6.48
N GLU A 12 16.46 13.29 7.79
CA GLU A 12 15.38 12.91 8.72
C GLU A 12 14.21 13.90 8.63
N ARG A 13 14.50 15.21 8.69
CA ARG A 13 13.46 16.24 8.56
C ARG A 13 12.78 16.20 7.20
N ARG A 14 13.53 15.92 6.12
CA ARG A 14 12.96 15.79 4.78
C ARG A 14 12.04 14.58 4.70
N GLN A 15 12.45 13.43 5.24
CA GLN A 15 11.63 12.21 5.30
C GLN A 15 10.36 12.42 6.13
N ALA A 16 10.47 13.04 7.30
CA ALA A 16 9.31 13.37 8.14
C ALA A 16 8.30 14.27 7.39
N THR A 17 8.80 15.27 6.65
CA THR A 17 7.93 16.14 5.83
C THR A 17 7.28 15.37 4.68
N GLN A 18 8.01 14.45 4.03
CA GLN A 18 7.43 13.59 2.99
C GLN A 18 6.32 12.70 3.56
N GLN A 19 6.53 12.11 4.73
CA GLN A 19 5.52 11.31 5.43
C GLN A 19 4.28 12.14 5.76
N GLU A 20 4.45 13.36 6.29
CA GLU A 20 3.33 14.27 6.56
C GLU A 20 2.51 14.58 5.29
N ILE A 21 3.18 14.83 4.17
CA ILE A 21 2.52 15.04 2.87
C ILE A 21 1.76 13.78 2.41
N VAL A 22 2.34 12.58 2.57
CA VAL A 22 1.68 11.32 2.19
C VAL A 22 0.44 11.08 3.05
N GLN A 23 0.51 11.31 4.37
CA GLN A 23 -0.65 11.19 5.26
C GLN A 23 -1.76 12.18 4.88
N ALA A 24 -1.41 13.45 4.65
CA ALA A 24 -2.38 14.43 4.17
C ALA A 24 -2.97 14.04 2.80
N SER A 25 -2.20 13.37 1.95
CA SER A 25 -2.67 12.87 0.65
C SER A 25 -3.72 11.78 0.80
N TRP A 26 -3.55 10.85 1.75
CA TRP A 26 -4.59 9.88 2.08
C TRP A 26 -5.89 10.54 2.49
N ASP A 27 -5.84 11.57 3.34
CA ASP A 27 -7.05 12.27 3.77
C ASP A 27 -7.75 12.99 2.59
N VAL A 28 -6.97 13.67 1.72
CA VAL A 28 -7.51 14.31 0.52
C VAL A 28 -8.20 13.29 -0.39
N VAL A 29 -7.56 12.14 -0.68
CA VAL A 29 -8.16 11.16 -1.60
C VAL A 29 -9.34 10.43 -0.98
N ARG A 30 -9.41 10.27 0.35
CA ARG A 30 -10.60 9.72 1.02
C ARG A 30 -11.81 10.64 0.87
N GLU A 31 -11.59 11.95 0.86
CA GLU A 31 -12.65 12.95 0.72
C GLU A 31 -13.06 13.20 -0.75
N HIS A 32 -12.12 13.10 -1.68
CA HIS A 32 -12.32 13.56 -3.07
C HIS A 32 -12.04 12.48 -4.14
N GLY A 33 -11.76 11.25 -3.71
CA GLY A 33 -11.30 10.17 -4.59
C GLY A 33 -9.86 10.36 -5.06
N LEU A 34 -9.29 9.31 -5.65
CA LEU A 34 -7.90 9.34 -6.15
C LEU A 34 -7.67 10.46 -7.16
N ALA A 35 -8.56 10.62 -8.13
CA ALA A 35 -8.46 11.67 -9.15
C ALA A 35 -8.47 13.09 -8.54
N GLY A 36 -9.15 13.26 -7.40
CA GLY A 36 -9.29 14.52 -6.67
C GLY A 36 -8.04 14.99 -5.93
N LEU A 37 -6.94 14.22 -5.90
CA LEU A 37 -5.70 14.66 -5.25
C LEU A 37 -5.20 15.99 -5.83
N SER A 38 -5.08 17.00 -4.97
CA SER A 38 -4.85 18.39 -5.35
C SER A 38 -3.67 18.97 -4.58
N MET A 39 -2.69 19.51 -5.31
CA MET A 39 -1.50 20.12 -4.70
C MET A 39 -1.83 21.35 -3.85
N ARG A 40 -2.92 22.04 -4.19
CA ARG A 40 -3.41 23.19 -3.42
C ARG A 40 -3.97 22.72 -2.07
N ASP A 41 -4.85 21.73 -2.09
CA ASP A 41 -5.50 21.23 -0.89
C ASP A 41 -4.49 20.53 0.03
N LEU A 42 -3.51 19.82 -0.55
CA LEU A 42 -2.36 19.31 0.19
C LEU A 42 -1.59 20.43 0.89
N GLY A 43 -1.27 21.50 0.16
CA GLY A 43 -0.54 22.64 0.70
C GLY A 43 -1.27 23.29 1.88
N GLU A 44 -2.58 23.48 1.73
CA GLU A 44 -3.44 24.00 2.80
C GLU A 44 -3.41 23.10 4.04
N ARG A 45 -3.48 21.76 3.88
CA ARG A 45 -3.46 20.80 5.01
C ARG A 45 -2.12 20.76 5.75
N VAL A 46 -1.00 20.78 5.04
CA VAL A 46 0.35 20.70 5.65
C VAL A 46 0.98 22.07 5.91
N GLY A 47 0.22 23.16 5.75
CA GLY A 47 0.69 24.53 5.99
C GLY A 47 1.78 25.01 5.02
N MET A 48 1.81 24.46 3.81
CA MET A 48 2.79 24.77 2.76
C MET A 48 2.13 25.42 1.55
N ARG A 49 2.91 26.17 0.77
CA ARG A 49 2.46 26.57 -0.58
C ARG A 49 2.48 25.34 -1.48
N ALA A 50 1.53 25.21 -2.40
CA ALA A 50 1.50 24.12 -3.38
C ALA A 50 2.85 23.96 -4.12
N GLN A 51 3.49 25.07 -4.50
CA GLN A 51 4.81 25.05 -5.14
C GLN A 51 5.92 24.44 -4.26
N SER A 52 5.81 24.57 -2.94
CA SER A 52 6.80 24.02 -2.00
C SER A 52 6.74 22.50 -1.92
N ILE A 53 5.57 21.89 -2.15
CA ILE A 53 5.42 20.42 -2.18
C ILE A 53 6.27 19.84 -3.32
N TYR A 54 6.40 20.55 -4.45
CA TYR A 54 7.22 20.10 -5.56
C TYR A 54 8.73 19.99 -5.25
N SER A 55 9.19 20.54 -4.12
CA SER A 55 10.57 20.31 -3.64
C SER A 55 10.76 18.94 -2.95
N TYR A 56 9.66 18.29 -2.59
CA TYR A 56 9.63 16.96 -1.95
C TYR A 56 9.24 15.86 -2.92
N PHE A 57 8.31 16.16 -3.84
CA PHE A 57 7.80 15.27 -4.87
C PHE A 57 7.75 16.01 -6.21
N ALA A 58 8.52 15.58 -7.21
CA ALA A 58 8.63 16.27 -8.49
C ALA A 58 7.31 16.24 -9.30
N SER A 59 6.41 15.32 -8.97
CA SER A 59 5.10 15.20 -9.63
C SER A 59 4.03 14.63 -8.70
N LYS A 60 2.78 14.75 -9.15
CA LYS A 60 1.64 14.08 -8.52
C LYS A 60 1.78 12.55 -8.53
N HIS A 61 2.42 11.98 -9.57
CA HIS A 61 2.70 10.55 -9.65
C HIS A 61 3.71 10.09 -8.60
N GLU A 62 4.69 10.91 -8.22
CA GLU A 62 5.60 10.55 -7.12
C GLU A 62 4.89 10.51 -5.76
N ILE A 63 3.83 11.30 -5.58
CA ILE A 63 2.99 11.22 -4.38
C ILE A 63 2.20 9.91 -4.39
N TYR A 64 1.56 9.56 -5.52
CA TYR A 64 0.89 8.27 -5.64
C TYR A 64 1.83 7.08 -5.46
N ASP A 65 3.09 7.18 -5.92
CA ASP A 65 4.10 6.14 -5.70
C ASP A 65 4.41 5.96 -4.22
N ALA A 66 4.60 7.05 -3.48
CA ALA A 66 4.82 7.00 -2.04
C ALA A 66 3.58 6.48 -1.27
N MET A 67 2.38 6.86 -1.69
CA MET A 67 1.13 6.31 -1.16
C MET A 67 1.01 4.81 -1.46
N PHE A 68 1.38 4.37 -2.66
CA PHE A 68 1.36 2.96 -3.05
C PHE A 68 2.30 2.13 -2.15
N LEU A 69 3.53 2.61 -1.95
CA LEU A 69 4.49 1.99 -1.04
C LEU A 69 3.94 1.89 0.39
N GLU A 70 3.45 2.99 0.95
CA GLU A 70 2.88 3.01 2.30
C GLU A 70 1.66 2.09 2.42
N GLY A 71 0.80 2.08 1.40
CA GLY A 71 -0.39 1.23 1.35
C GLY A 71 -0.05 -0.27 1.34
N TYR A 72 0.96 -0.68 0.57
CA TYR A 72 1.43 -2.06 0.58
C TYR A 72 2.14 -2.45 1.87
N GLN A 73 2.90 -1.54 2.50
CA GLN A 73 3.47 -1.78 3.83
C GLN A 73 2.38 -1.97 4.89
N ALA A 74 1.33 -1.14 4.85
CA ALA A 74 0.17 -1.29 5.72
C ALA A 74 -0.57 -2.61 5.48
N PHE A 75 -0.73 -3.02 4.21
CA PHE A 75 -1.32 -4.30 3.85
C PHE A 75 -0.48 -5.48 4.35
N ALA A 76 0.83 -5.47 4.16
CA ALA A 76 1.75 -6.50 4.64
C ALA A 76 1.66 -6.66 6.18
N GLY A 77 1.67 -5.53 6.91
CA GLY A 77 1.50 -5.52 8.36
C GLY A 77 0.14 -6.06 8.80
N TRP A 78 -0.95 -5.66 8.11
CA TRP A 78 -2.31 -6.16 8.37
C TRP A 78 -2.39 -7.68 8.23
N MET A 79 -1.87 -8.22 7.13
CA MET A 79 -1.90 -9.65 6.84
C MET A 79 -1.01 -10.46 7.80
N THR A 80 0.13 -9.90 8.21
CA THR A 80 1.02 -10.52 9.21
C THR A 80 0.33 -10.63 10.57
N ASN A 81 -0.39 -9.57 11.00
CA ASN A 81 -1.10 -9.59 12.29
C ASN A 81 -2.31 -10.54 12.30
N ALA A 82 -2.90 -10.81 11.13
CA ALA A 82 -4.06 -11.69 11.02
C ALA A 82 -3.70 -13.18 11.04
N ILE A 83 -2.45 -13.53 10.73
CA ILE A 83 -2.02 -14.91 10.51
C ILE A 83 -0.95 -15.25 11.54
N ASP A 84 -1.31 -16.09 12.51
CA ASP A 84 -0.36 -16.70 13.42
C ASP A 84 0.39 -17.84 12.70
N ALA A 85 1.72 -17.77 12.69
CA ALA A 85 2.59 -18.71 11.98
C ALA A 85 2.49 -20.14 12.54
N ASP A 86 2.31 -20.29 13.85
CA ASP A 86 2.20 -21.61 14.50
C ASP A 86 0.84 -22.26 14.16
N SER A 87 -0.22 -21.46 14.15
CA SER A 87 -1.55 -21.87 13.72
C SER A 87 -1.60 -22.23 12.22
N ALA A 88 -0.74 -21.60 11.41
CA ALA A 88 -0.71 -21.81 9.96
C ALA A 88 -0.29 -23.21 9.53
N ALA A 89 0.66 -23.80 10.24
CA ALA A 89 1.11 -25.17 9.98
C ALA A 89 0.10 -26.24 10.43
N ALA A 90 -0.69 -25.94 11.47
CA ALA A 90 -1.61 -26.89 12.10
C ALA A 90 -2.98 -26.98 11.41
N ASP A 91 -3.52 -25.86 10.91
CA ASP A 91 -4.77 -25.81 10.15
C ASP A 91 -4.60 -24.96 8.87
N PRO A 92 -4.11 -25.60 7.79
CA PRO A 92 -3.80 -24.84 6.59
C PRO A 92 -5.06 -24.33 5.85
N ILE A 93 -6.19 -25.05 5.92
CA ILE A 93 -7.47 -24.61 5.35
C ILE A 93 -8.06 -23.45 6.16
N GLY A 94 -8.01 -23.54 7.50
CA GLY A 94 -8.41 -22.45 8.38
C GLY A 94 -7.60 -21.19 8.14
N THR A 95 -6.30 -21.34 7.90
CA THR A 95 -5.40 -20.23 7.52
C THR A 95 -5.81 -19.59 6.21
N ALA A 96 -6.03 -20.38 5.14
CA ALA A 96 -6.48 -19.84 3.87
C ALA A 96 -7.80 -19.05 3.99
N ARG A 97 -8.74 -19.53 4.82
CA ARG A 97 -9.99 -18.82 5.13
C ARG A 97 -9.76 -17.51 5.88
N THR A 98 -8.86 -17.51 6.86
CA THR A 98 -8.50 -16.29 7.61
C THR A 98 -7.82 -15.28 6.71
N THR A 99 -6.88 -15.71 5.86
CA THR A 99 -6.24 -14.88 4.83
C THR A 99 -7.27 -14.23 3.91
N ALA A 100 -8.21 -15.02 3.37
CA ALA A 100 -9.28 -14.52 2.50
C ALA A 100 -10.14 -13.46 3.21
N ARG A 101 -10.59 -13.74 4.42
CA ARG A 101 -11.39 -12.81 5.23
C ARG A 101 -10.63 -11.52 5.50
N SER A 102 -9.39 -11.62 5.99
CA SER A 102 -8.58 -10.44 6.34
C SER A 102 -8.23 -9.59 5.14
N PHE A 103 -8.06 -10.19 3.95
CA PHE A 103 -7.92 -9.45 2.69
C PHE A 103 -9.18 -8.63 2.38
N VAL A 104 -10.36 -9.26 2.42
CA VAL A 104 -11.64 -8.56 2.15
C VAL A 104 -11.89 -7.46 3.18
N GLU A 105 -11.64 -7.72 4.46
CA GLU A 105 -11.74 -6.72 5.54
C GLU A 105 -10.79 -5.53 5.32
N PHE A 106 -9.55 -5.79 4.89
CA PHE A 106 -8.60 -4.73 4.55
C PHE A 106 -9.11 -3.86 3.41
N CYS A 107 -9.61 -4.48 2.34
CA CYS A 107 -10.14 -3.76 1.18
C CYS A 107 -11.38 -2.94 1.55
N ALA A 108 -12.30 -3.50 2.33
CA ALA A 108 -13.51 -2.82 2.78
C ALA A 108 -13.22 -1.67 3.77
N SER A 109 -12.13 -1.74 4.54
CA SER A 109 -11.77 -0.72 5.53
C SER A 109 -11.41 0.64 4.93
N ASP A 110 -10.89 0.66 3.70
CA ASP A 110 -10.52 1.89 2.99
C ASP A 110 -10.63 1.64 1.47
N PRO A 111 -11.80 1.92 0.86
CA PRO A 111 -12.04 1.66 -0.56
C PRO A 111 -11.10 2.46 -1.48
N VAL A 112 -10.64 3.64 -1.06
CA VAL A 112 -9.75 4.48 -1.86
C VAL A 112 -8.34 3.90 -1.87
N ARG A 113 -7.87 3.39 -0.73
CA ARG A 113 -6.63 2.60 -0.68
C ARG A 113 -6.74 1.34 -1.52
N TYR A 114 -7.85 0.61 -1.43
CA TYR A 114 -8.10 -0.55 -2.28
C TYR A 114 -7.98 -0.21 -3.78
N GLN A 115 -8.63 0.88 -4.23
CA GLN A 115 -8.56 1.35 -5.61
C GLN A 115 -7.13 1.63 -6.06
N LEU A 116 -6.31 2.28 -5.21
CA LEU A 116 -4.92 2.61 -5.54
C LEU A 116 -4.07 1.37 -5.70
N LEU A 117 -4.21 0.41 -4.78
CA LEU A 117 -3.34 -0.76 -4.74
C LEU A 117 -3.71 -1.81 -5.78
N PHE A 118 -5.00 -2.01 -6.06
CA PHE A 118 -5.48 -3.19 -6.79
C PHE A 118 -6.22 -2.91 -8.10
N GLN A 119 -6.77 -1.71 -8.33
CA GLN A 119 -7.68 -1.47 -9.47
C GLN A 119 -7.10 -0.63 -10.63
N ARG A 120 -5.84 -0.17 -10.56
CA ARG A 120 -5.17 0.62 -11.63
C ARG A 120 -6.03 1.78 -12.16
N THR A 121 -6.64 2.54 -11.27
CA THR A 121 -7.65 3.56 -11.61
C THR A 121 -7.06 4.91 -12.02
N ILE A 122 -5.75 5.12 -11.86
CA ILE A 122 -5.07 6.38 -12.16
C ILE A 122 -4.42 6.29 -13.55
N PRO A 123 -4.81 7.15 -14.52
CA PRO A 123 -4.21 7.15 -15.85
C PRO A 123 -2.70 7.36 -15.81
N ASP A 124 -1.97 6.57 -16.61
CA ASP A 124 -0.52 6.67 -16.82
C ASP A 124 0.36 6.59 -15.56
N PHE A 125 -0.21 6.26 -14.40
CA PHE A 125 0.53 6.00 -13.19
C PHE A 125 1.03 4.56 -13.17
N VAL A 126 2.33 4.41 -13.00
CA VAL A 126 3.00 3.12 -12.77
C VAL A 126 3.89 3.31 -11.54
N PRO A 127 3.76 2.46 -10.50
CA PRO A 127 4.66 2.51 -9.36
C PRO A 127 6.11 2.34 -9.79
N SER A 128 7.02 2.97 -9.06
CA SER A 128 8.45 2.79 -9.24
C SER A 128 8.84 1.33 -8.97
N PRO A 129 9.97 0.85 -9.53
CA PRO A 129 10.44 -0.52 -9.26
C PRO A 129 10.60 -0.81 -7.77
N ASP A 130 11.10 0.16 -6.99
CA ASP A 130 11.31 0.01 -5.55
C ASP A 130 9.99 -0.12 -4.79
N SER A 131 9.00 0.73 -5.11
CA SER A 131 7.66 0.66 -4.51
C SER A 131 6.93 -0.61 -4.92
N TYR A 132 7.08 -1.04 -6.18
CA TYR A 132 6.47 -2.27 -6.69
C TYR A 132 7.08 -3.54 -6.09
N ALA A 133 8.37 -3.53 -5.72
CA ALA A 133 9.04 -4.68 -5.11
C ALA A 133 8.35 -5.14 -3.81
N VAL A 134 7.78 -4.21 -3.02
CA VAL A 134 7.02 -4.56 -1.81
C VAL A 134 5.73 -5.32 -2.17
N ALA A 135 5.04 -4.93 -3.24
CA ALA A 135 3.86 -5.65 -3.71
C ALA A 135 4.20 -7.07 -4.17
N VAL A 136 5.34 -7.23 -4.86
CA VAL A 136 5.86 -8.54 -5.27
C VAL A 136 6.17 -9.42 -4.06
N GLN A 137 6.88 -8.89 -3.06
CA GLN A 137 7.20 -9.65 -1.84
C GLN A 137 5.93 -10.13 -1.12
N VAL A 138 4.92 -9.27 -0.98
CA VAL A 138 3.64 -9.67 -0.35
C VAL A 138 2.94 -10.78 -1.13
N TYR A 139 2.98 -10.72 -2.46
CA TYR A 139 2.43 -11.75 -3.32
C TYR A 139 3.20 -13.08 -3.22
N GLU A 140 4.52 -13.03 -3.14
CA GLU A 140 5.38 -14.21 -2.95
C GLU A 140 5.09 -14.89 -1.60
N GLU A 141 5.05 -14.14 -0.50
CA GLU A 141 4.69 -14.67 0.83
C GLU A 141 3.30 -15.30 0.84
N PHE A 142 2.33 -14.70 0.15
CA PHE A 142 1.00 -15.26 -0.01
C PHE A 142 1.01 -16.57 -0.81
N SER A 143 1.74 -16.60 -1.93
CA SER A 143 1.85 -17.78 -2.80
C SER A 143 2.53 -18.95 -2.08
N GLU A 144 3.58 -18.67 -1.31
CA GLU A 144 4.26 -19.67 -0.47
C GLU A 144 3.31 -20.30 0.55
N ARG A 145 2.46 -19.49 1.21
CA ARG A 145 1.47 -19.99 2.18
C ARG A 145 0.43 -20.90 1.53
N LEU A 146 -0.04 -20.57 0.32
CA LEU A 146 -0.98 -21.44 -0.41
C LEU A 146 -0.31 -22.73 -0.91
N SER A 147 0.99 -22.70 -1.22
CA SER A 147 1.73 -23.91 -1.61
C SER A 147 1.76 -24.98 -0.50
N ALA A 148 1.64 -24.56 0.77
CA ALA A 148 1.56 -25.44 1.93
C ALA A 148 0.25 -26.25 1.98
N ILE A 149 -0.79 -25.85 1.25
CA ILE A 149 -2.07 -26.57 1.12
C ILE A 149 -2.23 -27.31 -0.21
N ASP A 150 -1.11 -27.59 -0.87
CA ASP A 150 -1.03 -28.22 -2.18
C ASP A 150 -1.63 -27.39 -3.34
N VAL A 151 -1.89 -26.10 -3.09
CA VAL A 151 -2.20 -25.12 -4.14
C VAL A 151 -0.89 -24.59 -4.70
N ARG A 152 -0.38 -25.28 -5.74
CA ARG A 152 0.97 -25.03 -6.28
C ARG A 152 0.98 -24.58 -7.74
N ASP A 153 -0.11 -24.80 -8.46
CA ASP A 153 -0.20 -24.37 -9.84
C ASP A 153 -0.68 -22.92 -9.94
N GLN A 154 -0.14 -22.20 -10.93
CA GLN A 154 -0.46 -20.79 -11.15
C GLN A 154 -1.95 -20.57 -11.44
N ALA A 155 -2.62 -21.52 -12.10
CA ALA A 155 -4.04 -21.36 -12.44
C ALA A 155 -4.93 -21.35 -11.20
N THR A 156 -4.64 -22.19 -10.20
CA THR A 156 -5.37 -22.17 -8.92
C THR A 156 -5.08 -20.89 -8.12
N LEU A 157 -3.84 -20.39 -8.12
CA LEU A 157 -3.50 -19.10 -7.51
C LEU A 157 -4.23 -17.93 -8.20
N ASP A 158 -4.28 -17.93 -9.53
CA ASP A 158 -5.00 -16.93 -10.33
C ASP A 158 -6.51 -16.96 -10.03
N LEU A 159 -7.11 -18.15 -9.94
CA LEU A 159 -8.52 -18.29 -9.57
C LEU A 159 -8.79 -17.77 -8.16
N TRP A 160 -7.92 -18.09 -7.20
CA TRP A 160 -8.07 -17.63 -5.83
C TRP A 160 -7.97 -16.11 -5.73
N THR A 161 -6.94 -15.51 -6.34
CA THR A 161 -6.75 -14.06 -6.34
C THR A 161 -7.90 -13.35 -7.05
N ALA A 162 -8.37 -13.86 -8.18
CA ALA A 162 -9.53 -13.33 -8.90
C ALA A 162 -10.83 -13.40 -8.09
N MET A 163 -11.06 -14.49 -7.35
CA MET A 163 -12.22 -14.59 -6.44
C MET A 163 -12.13 -13.59 -5.29
N LEU A 164 -10.94 -13.42 -4.70
CA LEU A 164 -10.76 -12.48 -3.59
C LEU A 164 -10.94 -11.04 -4.02
N THR A 165 -10.30 -10.62 -5.12
CA THR A 165 -10.47 -9.26 -5.65
C THR A 165 -11.92 -9.03 -6.10
N GLY A 166 -12.55 -10.01 -6.74
CA GLY A 166 -13.98 -9.95 -7.10
C GLY A 166 -14.92 -9.85 -5.89
N LEU A 167 -14.61 -10.51 -4.77
CA LEU A 167 -15.38 -10.39 -3.52
C LEU A 167 -15.16 -9.02 -2.85
N ALA A 168 -13.96 -8.46 -2.93
CA ALA A 168 -13.65 -7.12 -2.45
C ALA A 168 -14.38 -6.04 -3.28
N ASP A 169 -14.47 -6.22 -4.61
CA ASP A 169 -15.20 -5.33 -5.52
C ASP A 169 -16.72 -5.29 -5.27
N GLN A 170 -17.29 -6.31 -4.60
CA GLN A 170 -18.71 -6.38 -4.31
C GLN A 170 -19.14 -5.68 -3.01
N GLN A 171 -18.19 -5.22 -2.18
CA GLN A 171 -18.47 -4.59 -0.89
C GLN A 171 -18.95 -3.13 -1.03
#